data_AF-A0A2E9QB66-F1
#
_entry.id   AF-A0A2E9QB66-F1
#
_cell.length_a   1.000
_cell.length_b   1.000
_cell.length_c   1.000
_cell.angle_alpha   90.00
_cell.angle_beta   90.00
_cell.angle_gamma   90.00
#
_symmetry.space_group_name_H-M   'P 1'
#
loop_
_entity.id
_entity.type
_entity.pdbx_description
1 polymer ?
#
loop_
_entity_poly.entity_id
_entity_poly.type
_entity_poly.pdbx_seq_one_letter_code
_entity_poly.pdbx_strand_id
1 'polypeptide(L)'
;MSDSEQSFLSRIKKNLEVVATVLLGLGTILAAFAAYQSALWGGNCLTAYNQAVIKFGDANREYLNGALATSFDTMVYLEYLKEDPRTAEDVDKMISKDMVRAIAWADQSYDKKIEALEYGEEAKIESALEAKWEEFDEHPEDSPEREKALAEIYELEAKIAYIPFLESPRYQISRRSPGDNLAKEAQAKMEEGIKANQTGDAFTLITVYFTIALFFAGLAAVLRDERSRLILLGLSSVVFLFSLVRMLLLPFA
;
A
#
# COMPACT_ATOMS: atom_id res chain seq x y z
N MET A 1 -30.57 -56.84 32.06
CA MET A 1 -29.48 -55.85 32.22
C MET A 1 -28.81 -56.15 33.55
N SER A 2 -27.50 -56.43 33.54
CA SER A 2 -26.76 -56.73 34.78
C SER A 2 -26.53 -55.45 35.60
N ASP A 3 -26.32 -55.56 36.91
CA ASP A 3 -26.01 -54.41 37.79
C ASP A 3 -24.77 -53.63 37.32
N SER A 4 -23.84 -54.30 36.64
CA SER A 4 -22.67 -53.68 36.02
C SER A 4 -23.02 -52.75 34.84
N GLU A 5 -24.02 -53.09 34.03
CA GLU A 5 -24.49 -52.27 32.92
C GLU A 5 -25.25 -51.02 33.41
N GLN A 6 -26.05 -51.16 34.48
CA GLN A 6 -26.77 -50.02 35.07
C GLN A 6 -25.83 -49.01 35.73
N SER A 7 -24.79 -49.50 36.42
CA SER A 7 -23.74 -48.66 37.01
C SER A 7 -22.92 -47.91 35.96
N PHE A 8 -22.57 -48.57 34.85
CA PHE A 8 -21.84 -47.97 33.75
C PHE A 8 -22.65 -46.86 33.05
N LEU A 9 -23.92 -47.11 32.76
CA LEU A 9 -24.80 -46.13 32.12
C LEU A 9 -25.06 -44.89 33.01
N SER A 10 -25.20 -45.05 34.33
CA SER A 10 -25.38 -43.91 35.23
C SER A 10 -24.14 -43.02 35.32
N ARG A 11 -22.94 -43.62 35.34
CA ARG A 11 -21.66 -42.90 35.28
C ARG A 11 -21.50 -42.11 33.98
N ILE A 12 -21.85 -42.71 32.84
CA ILE A 12 -21.84 -42.03 31.55
C ILE A 12 -22.78 -40.82 31.57
N LYS A 13 -24.03 -40.98 32.01
CA LYS A 13 -25.01 -39.88 32.06
C LYS A 13 -24.52 -38.70 32.91
N LYS A 14 -23.98 -38.98 34.11
CA LYS A 14 -23.43 -37.94 34.99
C LYS A 14 -22.25 -37.20 34.35
N ASN A 15 -21.34 -37.94 33.70
CA ASN A 15 -20.20 -37.33 33.02
C ASN A 15 -20.64 -36.47 31.83
N LEU A 16 -21.69 -36.87 31.10
CA LEU A 16 -22.25 -36.09 29.99
C LEU A 16 -22.87 -34.77 30.45
N GLU A 17 -23.50 -34.72 31.63
CA GLU A 17 -24.03 -33.46 32.20
C GLU A 17 -22.91 -32.48 32.54
N VAL A 18 -21.83 -32.99 33.16
CA VAL A 18 -20.65 -32.19 33.48
C VAL A 18 -20.01 -31.66 32.20
N VAL A 19 -19.80 -32.51 31.19
CA VAL A 19 -19.19 -32.09 29.92
C VAL A 19 -20.05 -31.05 29.22
N ALA A 20 -21.38 -31.23 29.14
CA ALA A 20 -22.27 -30.24 28.53
C ALA A 20 -22.19 -28.89 29.24
N THR A 21 -22.20 -28.89 30.58
CA THR A 21 -22.10 -27.66 31.40
C THR A 21 -20.76 -26.97 31.21
N VAL A 22 -19.66 -27.73 31.17
CA VAL A 22 -18.30 -27.21 30.94
C VAL A 22 -18.17 -26.61 29.53
N LEU A 23 -18.68 -27.30 28.49
CA LEU A 23 -18.68 -26.79 27.12
C LEU A 23 -19.48 -25.49 26.99
N LEU A 24 -20.64 -25.41 27.66
CA LEU A 24 -21.46 -24.20 27.68
C LEU A 24 -20.73 -23.03 28.37
N GLY A 25 -20.17 -23.25 29.55
CA GLY A 25 -19.45 -22.22 30.30
C GLY A 25 -18.18 -21.74 29.59
N LEU A 26 -17.28 -22.66 29.27
CA LEU A 26 -16.01 -22.33 28.60
C LEU A 26 -16.24 -21.77 27.20
N GLY A 27 -17.19 -22.32 26.44
CA GLY A 27 -17.48 -21.85 25.09
C GLY A 27 -18.00 -20.43 25.08
N THR A 28 -18.79 -20.04 26.08
CA THR A 28 -19.28 -18.65 26.20
C THR A 28 -18.13 -17.69 26.47
N ILE A 29 -17.20 -18.05 27.35
CA ILE A 29 -16.02 -17.22 27.67
C ILE A 29 -15.11 -17.10 26.44
N LEU A 30 -14.82 -18.21 25.77
CA LEU A 30 -13.95 -18.22 24.58
C LEU A 30 -14.59 -17.50 23.39
N ALA A 31 -15.91 -17.63 23.19
CA ALA A 31 -16.64 -16.86 22.19
C ALA A 31 -16.57 -15.36 22.47
N ALA A 32 -16.79 -14.94 23.73
CA ALA A 32 -16.67 -13.55 24.13
C ALA A 32 -15.24 -13.02 23.93
N PHE A 33 -14.22 -13.82 24.26
CA PHE A 33 -12.83 -13.44 24.03
C PHE A 33 -12.48 -13.36 22.54
N ALA A 34 -12.98 -14.28 21.70
CA ALA A 34 -12.79 -14.21 20.26
C ALA A 34 -13.46 -12.96 19.67
N ALA A 35 -14.67 -12.62 20.11
CA ALA A 35 -15.34 -11.38 19.71
C ALA A 35 -14.54 -10.12 20.11
N TYR A 36 -13.97 -10.12 21.32
CA TYR A 36 -13.09 -9.05 21.78
C TYR A 36 -11.83 -8.91 20.91
N GLN A 37 -11.17 -10.03 20.61
CA GLN A 37 -10.00 -10.06 19.72
C GLN A 37 -10.34 -9.55 18.30
N SER A 38 -11.50 -9.91 17.78
CA SER A 38 -11.99 -9.38 16.50
C SER A 38 -12.12 -7.85 16.53
N ALA A 39 -12.67 -7.30 17.61
CA ALA A 39 -12.82 -5.85 17.77
C ALA A 39 -11.46 -5.12 17.88
N LEU A 40 -10.46 -5.70 18.56
CA LEU A 40 -9.11 -5.14 18.64
C LEU A 40 -8.45 -5.08 17.25
N TRP A 41 -8.49 -6.19 16.50
CA TRP A 41 -8.00 -6.22 15.12
C TRP A 41 -8.75 -5.26 14.20
N GLY A 42 -10.05 -5.06 14.43
CA GLY A 42 -10.85 -4.02 13.75
C GLY A 42 -10.33 -2.60 14.02
N GLY A 43 -9.88 -2.30 15.24
CA GLY A 43 -9.22 -1.04 15.59
C GLY A 43 -7.88 -0.84 14.88
N ASN A 44 -7.06 -1.90 14.82
CA ASN A 44 -5.78 -1.88 14.09
C ASN A 44 -5.99 -1.68 12.59
N CYS A 45 -6.97 -2.37 12.00
CA CYS A 45 -7.40 -2.21 10.60
C CYS A 45 -7.79 -0.77 10.30
N LEU A 46 -8.70 -0.18 11.11
CA LEU A 46 -9.16 1.19 10.92
C LEU A 46 -8.02 2.21 11.01
N THR A 47 -7.10 2.01 11.96
CA THR A 47 -5.94 2.89 12.13
C THR A 47 -5.02 2.84 10.92
N ALA A 48 -4.70 1.64 10.44
CA ALA A 48 -3.83 1.44 9.28
C ALA A 48 -4.47 1.99 7.99
N TYR A 49 -5.77 1.78 7.78
CA TYR A 49 -6.50 2.35 6.64
C TYR A 49 -6.56 3.88 6.67
N ASN A 50 -6.82 4.48 7.84
CA ASN A 50 -6.79 5.93 7.97
C ASN A 50 -5.41 6.50 7.64
N GLN A 51 -4.34 5.86 8.12
CA GLN A 51 -2.96 6.25 7.77
C GLN A 51 -2.69 6.10 6.27
N ALA A 52 -3.15 5.02 5.64
CA ALA A 52 -3.00 4.79 4.20
C ALA A 52 -3.71 5.87 3.38
N VAL A 53 -4.95 6.22 3.73
CA VAL A 53 -5.72 7.26 3.03
C VAL A 53 -5.06 8.63 3.16
N ILE A 54 -4.57 8.99 4.35
CA ILE A 54 -3.84 10.25 4.55
C ILE A 54 -2.59 10.29 3.67
N LYS A 55 -1.78 9.22 3.69
CA LYS A 55 -0.55 9.13 2.89
C LYS A 55 -0.81 9.15 1.38
N PHE A 56 -1.90 8.53 0.92
CA PHE A 56 -2.34 8.65 -0.47
C PHE A 56 -2.75 10.09 -0.83
N GLY A 57 -3.40 10.79 0.09
CA GLY A 57 -3.70 12.22 -0.06
C GLY A 57 -2.44 13.05 -0.21
N ASP A 58 -1.44 12.83 0.65
CA ASP A 58 -0.15 13.51 0.57
C ASP A 58 0.59 13.16 -0.74
N ALA A 59 0.58 11.90 -1.16
CA ALA A 59 1.17 11.47 -2.44
C ALA A 59 0.54 12.19 -3.63
N ASN A 60 -0.79 12.26 -3.67
CA ASN A 60 -1.52 12.98 -4.71
C ASN A 60 -1.20 14.48 -4.71
N ARG A 61 -1.02 15.08 -3.53
CA ARG A 61 -0.58 16.47 -3.42
C ARG A 61 0.79 16.66 -4.06
N GLU A 62 1.75 15.80 -3.78
CA GLU A 62 3.10 15.90 -4.36
C GLU A 62 3.11 15.62 -5.87
N TYR A 63 2.29 14.70 -6.38
CA TYR A 63 2.13 14.53 -7.82
C TYR A 63 1.58 15.79 -8.50
N LEU A 64 0.58 16.45 -7.90
CA LEU A 64 0.03 17.70 -8.42
C LEU A 64 1.07 18.82 -8.37
N ASN A 65 1.82 18.94 -7.28
CA ASN A 65 2.91 19.92 -7.15
C ASN A 65 3.98 19.70 -8.23
N GLY A 66 4.41 18.45 -8.44
CA GLY A 66 5.39 18.09 -9.48
C GLY A 66 4.90 18.41 -10.89
N ALA A 67 3.63 18.12 -11.19
CA ALA A 67 3.01 18.44 -12.47
C ALA A 67 2.86 19.95 -12.70
N LEU A 68 2.47 20.70 -11.65
CA LEU A 68 2.40 22.17 -11.70
C LEU A 68 3.78 22.80 -11.90
N ALA A 69 4.80 22.33 -11.16
CA ALA A 69 6.18 22.80 -11.32
C ALA A 69 6.68 22.53 -12.74
N THR A 70 6.43 21.33 -13.28
CA THR A 70 6.77 21.01 -14.67
C THR A 70 6.09 21.95 -15.67
N SER A 71 4.82 22.30 -15.42
CA SER A 71 4.07 23.22 -16.28
C SER A 71 4.63 24.64 -16.23
N PHE A 72 5.00 25.14 -15.05
CA PHE A 72 5.66 26.43 -14.88
C PHE A 72 7.05 26.45 -15.52
N ASP A 73 7.86 25.43 -15.28
CA ASP A 73 9.20 25.31 -15.87
C ASP A 73 9.11 25.26 -17.40
N THR A 74 8.10 24.56 -17.95
CA THR A 74 7.84 24.55 -19.40
C THR A 74 7.50 25.95 -19.93
N MET A 75 6.70 26.72 -19.19
CA MET A 75 6.34 28.09 -19.59
C MET A 75 7.57 29.02 -19.58
N VAL A 76 8.38 28.97 -18.53
CA VAL A 76 9.62 29.77 -18.41
C VAL A 76 10.61 29.36 -19.49
N TYR A 77 10.74 28.05 -19.75
CA TYR A 77 11.63 27.53 -20.78
C TYR A 77 11.22 27.99 -22.18
N LEU A 78 9.93 27.96 -22.51
CA LEU A 78 9.43 28.45 -23.79
C LEU A 78 9.62 29.95 -23.96
N GLU A 79 9.45 30.75 -22.90
CA GLU A 79 9.74 32.19 -22.94
C GLU A 79 11.24 32.45 -23.15
N TYR A 80 12.11 31.71 -22.46
CA TYR A 80 13.56 31.77 -22.68
C TYR A 80 13.93 31.44 -24.15
N LEU A 81 13.38 30.36 -24.71
CA LEU A 81 13.62 29.98 -26.11
C LEU A 81 13.10 31.02 -27.11
N LYS A 82 12.09 31.80 -26.73
CA LYS A 82 11.57 32.89 -27.56
C LYS A 82 12.56 34.07 -27.65
N GLU A 83 13.38 34.28 -26.63
CA GLU A 83 14.40 35.34 -26.60
C GLU A 83 15.68 34.95 -27.35
N ASP A 84 15.96 33.66 -27.54
CA ASP A 84 17.11 33.20 -28.32
C ASP A 84 16.84 33.36 -29.84
N PRO A 85 17.65 34.15 -30.57
CA PRO A 85 17.48 34.38 -32.01
C PRO A 85 17.47 33.10 -32.87
N ARG A 86 18.03 31.99 -32.37
CA ARG A 86 18.10 30.70 -33.06
C ARG A 86 16.78 29.92 -32.99
N THR A 87 15.97 30.15 -31.96
CA THR A 87 14.73 29.39 -31.68
C THR A 87 13.48 30.26 -31.69
N ALA A 88 13.61 31.58 -31.67
CA ALA A 88 12.52 32.54 -31.62
C ALA A 88 11.46 32.37 -32.74
N GLU A 89 11.89 32.11 -33.98
CA GLU A 89 10.97 31.94 -35.11
C GLU A 89 10.15 30.64 -35.01
N ASP A 90 10.72 29.61 -34.39
CA ASP A 90 10.06 28.32 -34.21
C ASP A 90 9.08 28.37 -33.03
N VAL A 91 9.43 29.07 -31.94
CA VAL A 91 8.56 29.26 -30.76
C VAL A 91 7.33 30.11 -31.08
N ASP A 92 7.47 31.16 -31.89
CA ASP A 92 6.35 32.04 -32.29
C ASP A 92 5.26 31.28 -33.06
N LYS A 93 5.65 30.22 -33.77
CA LYS A 93 4.74 29.35 -34.53
C LYS A 93 4.06 28.28 -33.66
N MET A 94 4.37 28.17 -32.37
CA MET A 94 3.92 27.07 -31.49
C MET A 94 2.61 27.33 -30.71
N ILE A 95 2.01 28.52 -30.84
CA ILE A 95 0.87 28.86 -30.00
C ILE A 95 -0.47 28.54 -30.72
N SER A 96 -0.98 27.33 -30.42
CA SER A 96 -2.36 26.80 -30.59
C SER A 96 -2.74 25.83 -31.74
N LYS A 97 -1.88 25.50 -32.72
CA LYS A 97 -2.03 24.28 -33.55
C LYS A 97 -0.93 23.25 -33.23
N ASP A 98 -0.05 23.64 -32.32
CA ASP A 98 1.29 23.10 -32.23
C ASP A 98 1.52 22.36 -30.92
N MET A 99 0.51 22.23 -30.05
CA MET A 99 0.52 21.16 -29.07
C MET A 99 0.58 19.78 -29.78
N VAL A 100 -0.09 19.66 -30.94
CA VAL A 100 -0.05 18.44 -31.79
C VAL A 100 1.26 18.32 -32.56
N ARG A 101 1.87 19.44 -32.99
CA ARG A 101 3.20 19.42 -33.63
C ARG A 101 4.35 19.29 -32.65
N ALA A 102 4.21 19.76 -31.41
CA ALA A 102 5.15 19.55 -30.33
C ALA A 102 5.20 18.06 -29.98
N ILE A 103 4.04 17.39 -29.91
CA ILE A 103 3.98 15.92 -29.81
C ILE A 103 4.68 15.26 -31.02
N ALA A 104 4.41 15.69 -32.25
CA ALA A 104 5.02 15.10 -33.44
C ALA A 104 6.52 15.43 -33.64
N TRP A 105 6.99 16.57 -33.14
CA TRP A 105 8.38 17.04 -33.19
C TRP A 105 9.21 16.42 -32.07
N ALA A 106 8.64 16.26 -30.87
CA ALA A 106 9.23 15.49 -29.79
C ALA A 106 9.42 14.03 -30.24
N ASP A 107 8.40 13.39 -30.80
CA ASP A 107 8.44 12.02 -31.33
C ASP A 107 9.55 11.83 -32.40
N GLN A 108 9.66 12.74 -33.37
CA GLN A 108 10.68 12.64 -34.44
C GLN A 108 12.10 13.08 -34.04
N SER A 109 12.23 14.00 -33.08
CA SER A 109 13.54 14.47 -32.58
C SER A 109 14.12 13.50 -31.54
N TYR A 110 13.27 12.84 -30.78
CA TYR A 110 13.61 11.83 -29.76
C TYR A 110 14.13 10.53 -30.40
N ASP A 111 13.37 9.94 -31.33
CA ASP A 111 13.74 8.65 -31.96
C ASP A 111 15.07 8.71 -32.71
N LYS A 112 15.33 9.78 -33.46
CA LYS A 112 16.58 9.95 -34.22
C LYS A 112 17.80 10.24 -33.34
N LYS A 113 17.62 10.63 -32.08
CA LYS A 113 18.73 11.03 -31.18
C LYS A 113 19.03 9.98 -30.11
N ILE A 114 18.05 9.19 -29.69
CA ILE A 114 18.31 7.92 -28.96
C ILE A 114 19.15 6.98 -29.82
N GLU A 115 18.93 6.94 -31.13
CA GLU A 115 19.77 6.16 -32.05
C GLU A 115 21.21 6.70 -32.17
N ALA A 116 21.49 7.93 -31.72
CA ALA A 116 22.79 8.60 -31.86
C ALA A 116 23.63 8.68 -30.56
N LEU A 117 23.05 8.40 -29.38
CA LEU A 117 23.75 8.42 -28.09
C LEU A 117 24.00 6.99 -27.58
N GLU A 118 25.23 6.68 -27.14
CA GLU A 118 25.49 5.41 -26.46
C GLU A 118 24.76 5.34 -25.11
N TYR A 119 24.19 4.18 -24.79
CA TYR A 119 23.44 3.96 -23.55
C TYR A 119 24.25 4.35 -22.31
N GLY A 120 23.77 5.35 -21.56
CA GLY A 120 24.38 5.83 -20.31
C GLY A 120 25.29 7.06 -20.43
N GLU A 121 25.44 7.65 -21.62
CA GLU A 121 26.18 8.92 -21.80
C GLU A 121 25.37 10.14 -21.31
N GLU A 122 24.05 10.12 -21.50
CA GLU A 122 23.10 11.14 -21.01
C GLU A 122 23.19 11.32 -19.48
N ALA A 123 23.10 10.22 -18.73
CA ALA A 123 23.16 10.24 -17.26
C ALA A 123 24.48 10.81 -16.71
N LYS A 124 25.58 10.68 -17.46
CA LYS A 124 26.88 11.27 -17.09
C LYS A 124 26.89 12.77 -17.31
N ILE A 125 26.32 13.25 -18.41
CA ILE A 125 26.24 14.68 -18.72
C ILE A 125 25.32 15.38 -17.72
N GLU A 126 24.16 14.79 -17.39
CA GLU A 126 23.27 15.34 -16.36
C GLU A 126 23.92 15.38 -14.98
N SER A 127 24.69 14.36 -14.61
CA SER A 127 25.39 14.35 -13.31
C SER A 127 26.50 15.39 -13.26
N ALA A 128 27.18 15.66 -14.39
CA ALA A 128 28.13 16.75 -14.50
C ALA A 128 27.45 18.12 -14.46
N LEU A 129 26.25 18.23 -15.03
CA LEU A 129 25.44 19.45 -15.01
C LEU A 129 25.07 19.85 -13.59
N GLU A 130 24.57 18.89 -12.81
CA GLU A 130 24.10 19.14 -11.44
C GLU A 130 25.25 19.52 -10.52
N ALA A 131 26.43 18.88 -10.66
CA ALA A 131 27.64 19.28 -9.94
C ALA A 131 28.09 20.71 -10.30
N LYS A 132 27.88 21.14 -11.54
CA LYS A 132 28.22 22.50 -11.98
C LYS A 132 27.21 23.54 -11.52
N TRP A 133 25.94 23.18 -11.41
CA TRP A 133 24.93 24.02 -10.78
C TRP A 133 25.18 24.20 -9.27
N GLU A 134 25.60 23.13 -8.56
CA GLU A 134 26.05 23.26 -7.17
C GLU A 134 27.26 24.20 -7.04
N GLU A 135 28.26 24.07 -7.92
CA GLU A 135 29.41 24.99 -7.98
C GLU A 135 28.97 26.45 -8.26
N PHE A 136 28.00 26.64 -9.15
CA PHE A 136 27.44 27.96 -9.47
C PHE A 136 26.72 28.61 -8.27
N ASP A 137 25.98 27.82 -7.49
CA ASP A 137 25.22 28.28 -6.32
C ASP A 137 26.11 28.62 -5.12
N GLU A 138 27.28 27.99 -5.01
CA GLU A 138 28.27 28.26 -3.96
C GLU A 138 29.01 29.61 -4.13
N HIS A 139 28.93 30.21 -5.33
CA HIS A 139 29.68 31.42 -5.68
C HIS A 139 28.81 32.70 -5.71
N PRO A 140 29.32 33.86 -5.24
CA PRO A 140 28.61 35.14 -5.30
C PRO A 140 28.26 35.57 -6.73
N GLU A 141 27.14 36.30 -6.91
CA GLU A 141 26.57 36.68 -8.22
C GLU A 141 27.57 37.32 -9.20
N ASP A 142 28.51 38.14 -8.72
CA ASP A 142 29.47 38.88 -9.56
C ASP A 142 30.89 38.25 -9.61
N SER A 143 31.02 36.97 -9.26
CA SER A 143 32.34 36.31 -9.24
C SER A 143 32.76 35.75 -10.61
N PRO A 144 34.03 35.90 -11.03
CA PRO A 144 34.55 35.30 -12.25
C PRO A 144 34.39 33.77 -12.29
N GLU A 145 34.41 33.13 -11.12
CA GLU A 145 34.22 31.69 -10.95
C GLU A 145 32.78 31.27 -11.30
N ARG A 146 31.78 32.07 -10.91
CA ARG A 146 30.38 31.84 -11.25
C ARG A 146 30.09 32.01 -12.74
N GLU A 147 30.69 33.03 -13.37
CA GLU A 147 30.57 33.24 -14.82
C GLU A 147 31.18 32.08 -15.61
N LYS A 148 32.31 31.54 -15.13
CA LYS A 148 32.95 30.36 -15.71
C LYS A 148 32.11 29.10 -15.53
N ALA A 149 31.56 28.87 -14.33
CA ALA A 149 30.66 27.74 -14.07
C ALA A 149 29.44 27.80 -15.01
N LEU A 150 28.87 29.00 -15.21
CA LEU A 150 27.76 29.22 -16.13
C LEU A 150 28.11 28.88 -17.59
N ALA A 151 29.30 29.27 -18.05
CA ALA A 151 29.76 28.92 -19.40
C ALA A 151 29.92 27.40 -19.59
N GLU A 152 30.45 26.70 -18.59
CA GLU A 152 30.60 25.23 -18.61
C GLU A 152 29.24 24.52 -18.53
N ILE A 153 28.29 25.06 -17.76
CA ILE A 153 26.88 24.62 -17.76
C ILE A 153 26.32 24.73 -19.17
N TYR A 154 26.47 25.88 -19.84
CA TYR A 154 25.95 26.05 -21.20
C TYR A 154 26.57 25.09 -22.22
N GLU A 155 27.85 24.75 -22.11
CA GLU A 155 28.47 23.75 -22.98
C GLU A 155 27.95 22.33 -22.73
N LEU A 156 27.65 21.98 -21.48
CA LEU A 156 27.07 20.69 -21.12
C LEU A 156 25.59 20.63 -21.51
N GLU A 157 24.83 21.70 -21.27
CA GLU A 157 23.44 21.84 -21.73
C GLU A 157 23.36 21.74 -23.25
N ALA A 158 24.28 22.36 -24.00
CA ALA A 158 24.31 22.26 -25.47
C ALA A 158 24.40 20.81 -25.98
N LYS A 159 24.98 19.89 -25.20
CA LYS A 159 25.09 18.46 -25.55
C LYS A 159 23.78 17.70 -25.34
N ILE A 160 22.90 18.21 -24.48
CA ILE A 160 21.57 17.64 -24.19
C ILE A 160 20.43 18.53 -24.68
N ALA A 161 20.72 19.69 -25.30
CA ALA A 161 19.80 20.79 -25.62
C ALA A 161 18.61 20.46 -26.55
N TYR A 162 18.47 19.20 -26.97
CA TYR A 162 17.33 18.73 -27.76
C TYR A 162 16.54 17.59 -27.11
N ILE A 163 16.98 17.12 -25.94
CA ILE A 163 16.10 16.48 -24.99
C ILE A 163 15.58 17.66 -24.18
N PRO A 164 14.30 18.05 -24.26
CA PRO A 164 13.77 19.01 -23.30
C PRO A 164 14.17 18.47 -21.92
N PHE A 165 14.91 19.22 -21.11
CA PHE A 165 15.31 18.73 -19.78
C PHE A 165 14.07 18.28 -18.97
N LEU A 166 12.92 18.87 -19.29
CA LEU A 166 11.57 18.54 -18.82
C LEU A 166 11.11 17.11 -19.16
N GLU A 167 11.59 16.55 -20.28
CA GLU A 167 11.33 15.19 -20.73
C GLU A 167 12.40 14.21 -20.26
N SER A 168 13.52 14.67 -19.69
CA SER A 168 14.58 13.78 -19.22
C SER A 168 14.06 12.83 -18.13
N PRO A 169 14.45 11.54 -18.15
CA PRO A 169 14.02 10.59 -17.14
C PRO A 169 14.36 11.05 -15.73
N ARG A 170 15.52 11.70 -15.54
CA ARG A 170 15.96 12.21 -14.24
C ARG A 170 15.07 13.33 -13.72
N TYR A 171 14.69 14.29 -14.58
CA TYR A 171 13.77 15.36 -14.20
C TYR A 171 12.38 14.81 -13.85
N GLN A 172 11.82 13.94 -14.70
CA GLN A 172 10.51 13.34 -14.45
C GLN A 172 10.49 12.51 -13.16
N ILE A 173 11.54 11.71 -12.93
CA ILE A 173 11.70 10.94 -11.68
C ILE A 173 11.84 11.88 -10.50
N SER A 174 12.63 12.95 -10.58
CA SER A 174 12.78 13.92 -9.50
C SER A 174 11.43 14.55 -9.12
N ARG A 175 10.64 14.99 -10.11
CA ARG A 175 9.31 15.57 -9.89
C ARG A 175 8.27 14.59 -9.34
N ARG A 176 8.43 13.29 -9.62
CA ARG A 176 7.46 12.24 -9.22
C ARG A 176 7.85 11.48 -7.95
N SER A 177 9.14 11.35 -7.69
CA SER A 177 9.69 10.50 -6.62
C SER A 177 9.18 10.82 -5.21
N PRO A 178 8.89 12.09 -4.81
CA PRO A 178 8.29 12.36 -3.51
C PRO A 178 6.90 11.74 -3.37
N GLY A 179 6.08 11.85 -4.42
CA GLY A 179 4.76 11.21 -4.50
C GLY A 179 4.85 9.68 -4.52
N ASP A 180 5.81 9.13 -5.27
CA ASP A 180 6.02 7.67 -5.34
C ASP A 180 6.43 7.10 -3.98
N ASN A 181 7.27 7.80 -3.22
CA ASN A 181 7.68 7.38 -1.87
C ASN A 181 6.50 7.36 -0.90
N LEU A 182 5.68 8.42 -0.89
CA LEU A 182 4.46 8.49 -0.08
C LEU A 182 3.43 7.44 -0.50
N ALA A 183 3.28 7.18 -1.80
CA ALA A 183 2.39 6.14 -2.31
C ALA A 183 2.85 4.74 -1.88
N LYS A 184 4.17 4.47 -1.85
CA LYS A 184 4.73 3.22 -1.31
C LYS A 184 4.41 3.06 0.18
N GLU A 185 4.59 4.11 0.98
CA GLU A 185 4.22 4.10 2.40
C GLU A 185 2.72 3.87 2.59
N ALA A 186 1.88 4.54 1.79
CA ALA A 186 0.43 4.36 1.80
C ALA A 186 0.03 2.92 1.50
N GLN A 187 0.68 2.31 0.50
CA GLN A 187 0.43 0.92 0.11
C GLN A 187 0.84 -0.06 1.22
N ALA A 188 1.97 0.18 1.89
CA ALA A 188 2.41 -0.64 3.03
C ALA A 188 1.39 -0.58 4.18
N LYS A 189 0.85 0.61 4.47
CA LYS A 189 -0.21 0.78 5.48
C LYS A 189 -1.53 0.17 5.07
N MET A 190 -1.88 0.22 3.79
CA MET A 190 -3.05 -0.48 3.27
C MET A 190 -2.92 -2.00 3.46
N GLU A 191 -1.76 -2.57 3.16
CA GLU A 191 -1.51 -4.00 3.33
C GLU A 191 -1.53 -4.42 4.81
N GLU A 192 -0.98 -3.59 5.71
CA GLU A 192 -1.09 -3.78 7.15
C GLU A 192 -2.56 -3.83 7.61
N GLY A 193 -3.39 -2.88 7.12
CA GLY A 193 -4.82 -2.85 7.39
C GLY A 193 -5.57 -4.07 6.87
N ILE A 194 -5.24 -4.55 5.66
CA ILE A 194 -5.84 -5.76 5.08
C ILE A 194 -5.51 -6.99 5.95
N LYS A 195 -4.26 -7.16 6.39
CA LYS A 195 -3.84 -8.28 7.26
C LYS A 195 -4.56 -8.23 8.61
N ALA A 196 -4.68 -7.04 9.20
CA ALA A 196 -5.44 -6.84 10.42
C ALA A 196 -6.92 -7.19 10.23
N ASN A 197 -7.54 -6.75 9.13
CA ASN A 197 -8.93 -7.05 8.81
C ASN A 197 -9.16 -8.56 8.67
N GLN A 198 -8.32 -9.25 7.90
CA GLN A 198 -8.42 -10.70 7.71
C GLN A 198 -8.29 -11.47 9.02
N THR A 199 -7.42 -11.01 9.91
CA THR A 199 -7.27 -11.60 11.25
C THR A 199 -8.50 -11.37 12.11
N GLY A 200 -9.04 -10.14 12.10
CA GLY A 200 -10.28 -9.80 12.80
C GLY A 200 -11.48 -10.62 12.30
N ASP A 201 -11.60 -10.80 10.99
CA ASP A 201 -12.64 -11.63 10.37
C ASP A 201 -12.52 -13.10 10.78
N ALA A 202 -11.30 -13.62 10.90
CA ALA A 202 -11.05 -14.98 11.36
C ALA A 202 -11.53 -15.18 12.82
N PHE A 203 -11.34 -14.19 13.70
CA PHE A 203 -11.90 -14.22 15.06
C PHE A 203 -13.44 -14.09 15.09
N THR A 204 -14.03 -13.32 14.17
CA THR A 204 -15.50 -13.32 13.98
C THR A 204 -15.99 -14.71 13.62
N LEU A 205 -15.32 -15.39 12.68
CA LEU A 205 -15.67 -16.76 12.28
C LEU A 205 -15.52 -17.77 13.44
N ILE A 206 -14.47 -17.65 14.25
CA ILE A 206 -14.30 -18.46 15.47
C ILE A 206 -15.47 -18.27 16.44
N THR A 207 -15.94 -17.02 16.61
CA THR A 207 -17.11 -16.72 17.46
C THR A 207 -18.37 -17.44 16.94
N VAL A 208 -18.57 -17.48 15.62
CA VAL A 208 -19.67 -18.23 14.99
C VAL A 208 -19.53 -19.73 15.27
N TYR A 209 -18.34 -20.31 15.14
CA TYR A 209 -18.14 -21.72 15.42
C TYR A 209 -18.37 -22.09 16.90
N PHE A 210 -17.91 -21.25 17.84
CA PHE A 210 -18.25 -21.45 19.25
C PHE A 210 -19.75 -21.35 19.48
N THR A 211 -20.45 -20.42 18.83
CA THR A 211 -21.91 -20.30 18.93
C THR A 211 -22.62 -21.57 18.44
N ILE A 212 -22.16 -22.16 17.34
CA ILE A 212 -22.68 -23.45 16.84
C ILE A 212 -22.41 -24.57 17.86
N ALA A 213 -21.20 -24.63 18.43
CA ALA A 213 -20.87 -25.63 19.45
C ALA A 213 -21.75 -25.47 20.70
N LEU A 214 -21.95 -24.22 21.17
CA LEU A 214 -22.81 -23.88 22.29
C LEU A 214 -24.27 -24.25 22.03
N PHE A 215 -24.77 -23.99 20.82
CA PHE A 215 -26.13 -24.36 20.42
C PHE A 215 -26.37 -25.86 20.53
N PHE A 216 -25.45 -26.68 19.99
CA PHE A 216 -25.56 -28.13 20.09
C PHE A 216 -25.41 -28.65 21.53
N ALA A 217 -24.51 -28.05 22.33
CA ALA A 217 -24.39 -28.38 23.75
C ALA A 217 -25.67 -28.04 24.52
N GLY A 218 -26.29 -26.89 24.22
CA GLY A 218 -27.54 -26.45 24.83
C GLY A 218 -28.72 -27.35 24.47
N LEU A 219 -28.85 -27.74 23.19
CA LEU A 219 -29.85 -28.73 22.78
C LEU A 219 -29.62 -30.10 23.43
N ALA A 220 -28.37 -30.55 23.52
CA ALA A 220 -28.03 -31.82 24.16
C ALA A 220 -28.41 -31.84 25.65
N ALA A 221 -28.37 -30.69 26.34
CA ALA A 221 -28.77 -30.59 27.75
C ALA A 221 -30.29 -30.72 27.97
N VAL A 222 -31.11 -30.42 26.96
CA VAL A 222 -32.59 -30.45 27.06
C VAL A 222 -33.19 -31.78 26.61
N LEU A 223 -32.51 -32.49 25.69
CA LEU A 223 -33.02 -33.74 25.13
C LEU A 223 -32.94 -34.91 26.12
N ARG A 224 -34.05 -35.66 26.19
CA ARG A 224 -34.19 -36.85 27.04
C ARG A 224 -33.68 -38.13 26.38
N ASP A 225 -33.62 -38.16 25.05
CA ASP A 225 -33.12 -39.32 24.30
C ASP A 225 -31.59 -39.36 24.34
N GLU A 226 -31.03 -40.41 24.94
CA GLU A 226 -29.60 -40.55 25.18
C GLU A 226 -28.78 -40.64 23.89
N ARG A 227 -29.33 -41.24 22.83
CA ARG A 227 -28.62 -41.35 21.53
C ARG A 227 -28.48 -39.98 20.88
N SER A 228 -29.59 -39.25 20.78
CA SER A 228 -29.61 -37.90 20.21
C SER A 228 -28.72 -36.94 21.01
N ARG A 229 -28.77 -37.04 22.35
CA ARG A 229 -27.90 -36.29 23.26
C ARG A 229 -26.42 -36.57 23.01
N LEU A 230 -26.02 -37.84 22.92
CA LEU A 230 -24.63 -38.23 22.63
C LEU A 230 -24.16 -37.71 21.27
N ILE A 231 -24.99 -37.80 20.24
CA ILE A 231 -24.65 -37.32 18.89
C ILE A 231 -24.41 -35.81 18.89
N LEU A 232 -25.31 -35.03 19.50
CA LEU A 232 -25.18 -33.57 19.57
C LEU A 232 -23.99 -33.13 20.41
N LEU A 233 -23.75 -33.80 21.54
CA LEU A 233 -22.64 -33.49 22.44
C LEU A 233 -21.29 -33.85 21.79
N GLY A 234 -21.24 -34.94 21.03
CA GLY A 234 -20.09 -35.29 20.18
C GLY A 234 -19.83 -34.24 19.11
N LEU A 235 -20.86 -33.82 18.36
CA LEU A 235 -20.74 -32.78 17.34
C LEU A 235 -20.29 -31.44 17.93
N SER A 236 -20.89 -31.03 19.05
CA SER A 236 -20.50 -29.85 19.81
C SER A 236 -19.03 -29.91 20.20
N SER A 237 -18.57 -31.03 20.75
CA SER A 237 -17.17 -31.22 21.17
C SER A 237 -16.19 -31.12 20.00
N VAL A 238 -16.53 -31.69 18.84
CA VAL A 238 -15.68 -31.61 17.63
C VAL A 238 -15.57 -30.17 17.13
N VAL A 239 -16.70 -29.46 17.00
CA VAL A 239 -16.70 -28.06 16.56
C VAL A 239 -15.98 -27.17 17.57
N PHE A 240 -16.18 -27.41 18.86
CA PHE A 240 -15.51 -26.67 19.94
C PHE A 240 -13.99 -26.82 19.86
N LEU A 241 -13.49 -28.06 19.78
CA LEU A 241 -12.05 -28.33 19.71
C LEU A 241 -11.44 -27.75 18.43
N PHE A 242 -12.12 -27.87 17.29
CA PHE A 242 -11.69 -27.25 16.05
C PHE A 242 -11.58 -25.72 16.19
N SER A 243 -12.57 -25.08 16.81
CA SER A 243 -12.60 -23.63 17.06
C SER A 243 -11.46 -23.20 17.97
N LEU A 244 -11.23 -23.95 19.06
CA LEU A 244 -10.17 -23.68 20.01
C LEU A 244 -8.78 -23.79 19.37
N VAL A 245 -8.54 -24.85 18.60
CA VAL A 245 -7.26 -25.01 17.88
C VAL A 245 -7.06 -23.88 16.87
N ARG A 246 -8.08 -23.54 16.08
CA ARG A 246 -8.02 -22.40 15.15
C ARG A 246 -7.70 -21.09 15.86
N MET A 247 -8.34 -20.85 16.99
CA MET A 247 -8.14 -19.65 17.80
C MET A 247 -6.71 -19.55 18.33
N LEU A 248 -6.13 -20.64 18.82
CA LEU A 248 -4.76 -20.67 19.36
C LEU A 248 -3.69 -20.53 18.27
N LEU A 249 -4.03 -20.78 17.00
CA LEU A 249 -3.12 -20.64 15.86
C LEU A 249 -3.13 -19.22 15.26
N LEU A 250 -4.10 -18.38 15.61
CA LEU A 250 -4.15 -16.98 15.14
C LEU A 250 -3.30 -16.07 16.02
N PRO A 251 -2.75 -14.98 15.45
CA PRO A 251 -2.07 -13.96 16.25
C PRO A 251 -3.11 -13.19 17.08
N PHE A 252 -2.84 -13.06 18.37
CA PHE A 252 -3.62 -12.20 19.27
C PHE A 252 -3.16 -10.74 19.11
N ALA A 253 -4.12 -9.82 19.16
CA ALA A 253 -3.87 -8.38 19.09
C ALA A 253 -3.23 -7.84 20.38
#